data_AF-A0A969VFB7-F1
#
_entry.id   AF-A0A969VFB7-F1
#
_cell.length_a   1.000
_cell.length_b   1.000
_cell.length_c   1.000
_cell.angle_alpha   90.00
_cell.angle_beta   90.00
_cell.angle_gamma   90.00
#
_symmetry.space_group_name_H-M   'P 1'
#
loop_
_entity.id
_entity.type
_entity.pdbx_description
1 polymer ?
#
loop_
_entity_poly.entity_id
_entity_poly.type
_entity_poly.pdbx_seq_one_letter_code
_entity_poly.pdbx_strand_id
1 'polypeptide(L)'
;MTVEVPLNFIGNAIGVKEEGGMLDTVITEMQLNCLPENIPDAIDIDVTNLKVGDSLHVNQIQLPQGVTLVAESSELVVSVLPPQGSGTTDDGEEPAATV
;
A
#
# COMPACT_ATOMS: atom_id res chain seq x y z
N MET A 1 1.38 13.55 18.97
CA MET A 1 2.83 13.54 18.69
C MET A 1 2.98 12.75 17.42
N THR A 2 3.75 13.23 16.44
CA THR A 2 3.96 12.48 15.19
C THR A 2 5.15 11.55 15.36
N VAL A 3 4.96 10.28 15.05
CA VAL A 3 5.99 9.25 15.07
C VAL A 3 6.03 8.55 13.72
N GLU A 4 7.23 8.21 13.28
CA GLU A 4 7.47 7.45 12.06
C GLU A 4 7.58 5.98 12.43
N VAL A 5 6.66 5.17 11.91
CA VAL A 5 6.57 3.74 12.23
C VAL A 5 6.78 2.94 10.95
N PRO A 6 7.69 1.95 10.96
CA PRO A 6 7.93 1.11 9.80
C PRO A 6 6.72 0.20 9.54
N LEU A 7 6.42 0.01 8.25
CA LEU A 7 5.42 -0.90 7.76
C LEU A 7 6.08 -2.25 7.44
N ASN A 8 5.52 -3.31 7.99
CA ASN A 8 5.98 -4.67 7.79
C ASN A 8 5.00 -5.40 6.89
N PHE A 9 5.40 -5.69 5.66
CA PHE A 9 4.54 -6.38 4.70
C PHE A 9 4.61 -7.89 4.97
N ILE A 10 3.51 -8.44 5.51
CA ILE A 10 3.38 -9.85 5.81
C ILE A 10 2.73 -10.56 4.61
N GLY A 11 3.34 -11.68 4.21
CA GLY A 11 2.84 -12.51 3.13
C GLY A 11 3.43 -12.17 1.76
N ASN A 12 3.06 -12.97 0.77
CA ASN A 12 3.49 -12.77 -0.61
C ASN A 12 2.24 -12.44 -1.43
N ALA A 13 2.22 -11.28 -2.07
CA ALA A 13 1.10 -10.88 -2.92
C ALA A 13 0.85 -11.94 -4.00
N ILE A 14 -0.41 -12.37 -4.12
CA ILE A 14 -0.86 -13.30 -5.16
C ILE A 14 -0.46 -12.79 -6.53
N GLY A 15 -0.59 -11.48 -6.78
CA GLY A 15 -0.21 -10.88 -8.04
C GLY A 15 1.28 -10.99 -8.37
N VAL A 16 2.15 -11.00 -7.36
CA VAL A 16 3.59 -11.22 -7.59
C VAL A 16 3.89 -12.70 -7.78
N LYS A 17 3.29 -13.56 -6.96
CA LYS A 17 3.63 -14.98 -6.89
C LYS A 17 3.00 -15.80 -8.02
N GLU A 18 1.73 -15.57 -8.33
CA GLU A 18 0.94 -16.34 -9.29
C GLU A 18 0.89 -15.66 -10.67
N GLU A 19 0.75 -14.33 -10.69
CA GLU A 19 0.61 -13.57 -11.93
C GLU A 19 1.95 -13.00 -12.45
N GLY A 20 3.03 -13.13 -11.66
CA GLY A 20 4.37 -12.67 -12.03
C GLY A 20 4.57 -11.16 -11.95
N GLY A 21 3.61 -10.41 -11.39
CA GLY A 21 3.70 -8.97 -11.19
C GLY A 21 4.79 -8.54 -10.21
N MET A 22 4.88 -7.23 -9.99
CA MET A 22 5.87 -6.62 -9.11
C MET A 22 5.16 -5.81 -8.02
N LEU A 23 5.50 -6.10 -6.75
CA LEU A 23 5.02 -5.29 -5.62
C LEU A 23 5.82 -3.99 -5.60
N ASP A 24 5.12 -2.88 -5.79
CA ASP A 24 5.66 -1.54 -5.70
C ASP A 24 5.24 -0.91 -4.37
N THR A 25 6.17 -0.91 -3.42
CA THR A 25 5.99 -0.27 -2.11
C THR A 25 6.43 1.18 -2.22
N VAL A 26 5.46 2.10 -2.24
CA VAL A 26 5.73 3.54 -2.30
C VAL A 26 6.17 4.06 -0.94
N ILE A 27 5.55 3.53 0.13
CA ILE A 27 5.79 3.94 1.50
C ILE A 27 6.19 2.72 2.33
N THR A 28 7.34 2.81 2.98
CA THR A 28 7.84 1.78 3.92
C THR A 28 7.79 2.24 5.38
N GLU A 29 7.60 3.53 5.61
CA GLU A 29 7.50 4.16 6.92
C GLU A 29 6.37 5.20 6.88
N MET A 30 5.50 5.20 7.89
CA MET A 30 4.32 6.06 7.91
C MET A 30 4.30 6.97 9.13
N GLN A 31 3.91 8.22 8.91
CA GLN A 31 3.71 9.19 9.98
C GLN A 31 2.34 9.01 10.63
N LEU A 32 2.37 8.68 11.92
CA LEU A 32 1.19 8.43 12.73
C LEU A 32 1.15 9.41 13.90
N ASN A 33 -0.05 9.88 14.24
CA ASN A 33 -0.29 10.68 15.42
C ASN A 33 -0.88 9.78 16.50
N CYS A 34 -0.08 9.50 17.52
CA CYS A 34 -0.51 8.70 18.66
C CYS A 34 -0.16 9.40 19.97
N LEU A 35 -0.76 8.89 21.05
CA LEU A 35 -0.32 9.17 22.40
C LEU A 35 0.97 8.39 22.71
N PRO A 36 1.84 8.90 23.59
CA PRO A 36 3.10 8.22 23.96
C PRO A 36 2.89 6.82 24.55
N GLU A 37 1.71 6.54 25.10
CA GLU A 37 1.33 5.23 25.65
C GLU A 37 0.93 4.20 24.57
N ASN A 38 0.62 4.65 23.35
CA ASN A 38 0.11 3.83 22.25
C ASN A 38 1.04 3.85 21.03
N ILE A 39 2.34 4.08 21.22
CA ILE A 39 3.32 4.08 20.12
C ILE A 39 3.48 2.62 19.63
N PRO A 40 3.09 2.30 18.39
CA PRO A 40 3.34 0.98 17.83
C PRO A 40 4.80 0.87 17.35
N ASP A 41 5.45 -0.28 17.58
CA ASP A 41 6.80 -0.56 17.08
C ASP A 41 6.82 -0.80 15.55
N ALA A 42 5.78 -1.44 15.01
CA ALA A 42 5.62 -1.70 13.58
C ALA A 42 4.13 -1.87 13.23
N ILE A 43 3.77 -1.66 11.97
CA ILE A 43 2.43 -1.98 11.44
C ILE A 43 2.55 -3.14 10.47
N ASP A 44 1.92 -4.26 10.80
CA ASP A 44 1.83 -5.41 9.91
C ASP A 44 0.72 -5.19 8.86
N ILE A 45 1.09 -5.23 7.57
CA ILE A 45 0.19 -5.10 6.44
C ILE A 45 0.18 -6.43 5.68
N ASP A 46 -0.97 -7.11 5.64
CA ASP A 46 -1.14 -8.30 4.81
C ASP A 46 -1.24 -7.90 3.34
N VAL A 47 -0.24 -8.29 2.54
CA VAL A 47 -0.24 -8.09 1.09
C VAL A 47 -0.65 -9.34 0.34
N THR A 48 -0.91 -10.45 1.04
CA THR A 48 -1.22 -11.76 0.45
C THR A 48 -2.39 -11.68 -0.50
N ASN A 49 -3.44 -10.92 -0.15
CA ASN A 49 -4.66 -10.81 -0.94
C ASN A 49 -4.56 -9.86 -2.15
N LEU A 50 -3.44 -9.18 -2.35
CA LEU A 50 -3.28 -8.23 -3.46
C LEU A 50 -3.01 -8.94 -4.79
N LYS A 51 -3.79 -8.56 -5.81
CA LYS A 51 -3.65 -9.02 -7.19
C LYS A 51 -2.98 -7.98 -8.06
N VAL A 52 -2.56 -8.37 -9.25
CA VAL A 52 -2.05 -7.42 -10.24
C VAL A 52 -3.08 -6.34 -10.55
N GLY A 53 -2.68 -5.08 -10.43
CA GLY A 53 -3.54 -3.91 -10.61
C GLY A 53 -4.22 -3.41 -9.33
N ASP A 54 -4.12 -4.14 -8.21
CA ASP A 54 -4.62 -3.66 -6.92
C ASP A 54 -3.64 -2.70 -6.24
N SER A 55 -4.19 -1.71 -5.55
CA SER A 55 -3.47 -0.75 -4.72
C SER A 55 -4.08 -0.64 -3.33
N LEU A 56 -3.22 -0.58 -2.31
CA LEU A 56 -3.61 -0.27 -0.95
C LEU A 56 -3.35 1.19 -0.65
N HIS A 57 -4.41 1.86 -0.25
CA HIS A 57 -4.35 3.22 0.27
C HIS A 57 -4.16 3.21 1.78
N VAL A 58 -3.61 4.32 2.26
CA VAL A 58 -3.40 4.60 3.69
C VAL A 58 -4.69 4.38 4.51
N ASN A 59 -5.86 4.74 3.98
CA ASN A 59 -7.14 4.59 4.67
C ASN A 59 -7.60 3.13 4.89
N GLN A 60 -7.07 2.18 4.11
CA GLN A 60 -7.45 0.77 4.19
C GLN A 60 -6.61 -0.01 5.19
N ILE A 61 -5.57 0.62 5.75
CA ILE A 61 -4.69 0.02 6.75
C ILE A 61 -5.42 -0.05 8.08
N GLN A 62 -5.34 -1.23 8.71
CA GLN A 62 -5.83 -1.42 10.06
C GLN A 62 -4.92 -0.68 11.04
N LEU A 63 -5.42 0.42 11.60
CA LEU A 63 -4.73 1.15 12.64
C LEU A 63 -5.04 0.57 14.02
N PRO A 64 -4.04 0.48 14.92
CA PRO A 64 -4.28 0.12 16.31
C PRO A 64 -5.09 1.19 17.06
N GLN A 65 -5.70 0.80 18.19
CA GLN A 65 -6.53 1.71 18.98
C GLN A 65 -5.75 2.94 19.46
N GLY A 66 -6.33 4.12 19.25
CA GLY A 66 -5.75 5.39 19.72
C GLY A 66 -4.64 5.95 18.84
N VAL A 67 -4.47 5.43 17.62
CA VAL A 67 -3.58 5.97 16.60
C VAL A 67 -4.38 6.59 15.46
N THR A 68 -4.02 7.81 15.07
CA THR A 68 -4.62 8.54 13.96
C THR A 68 -3.59 8.72 12.85
N LEU A 69 -3.97 8.43 11.62
CA LEU A 69 -3.13 8.70 10.45
C LEU A 69 -2.90 10.20 10.27
N VAL A 70 -1.65 10.59 10.05
CA VAL A 70 -1.29 11.96 9.64
C VAL A 70 -1.14 12.05 8.13
N ALA A 71 -0.78 10.94 7.47
CA ALA A 71 -0.73 10.84 6.03
C ALA A 71 -2.11 11.05 5.38
N GLU A 72 -2.11 11.56 4.15
CA GLU A 72 -3.32 11.80 3.39
C GLU A 72 -4.06 10.48 3.14
N SER A 73 -5.38 10.45 3.37
CA SER A 73 -6.17 9.22 3.23
C SER A 73 -6.17 8.65 1.81
N SER A 74 -5.86 9.50 0.81
CA SER A 74 -5.74 9.14 -0.61
C SER A 74 -4.35 8.66 -0.99
N GLU A 75 -3.38 8.74 -0.08
CA GLU A 75 -2.00 8.39 -0.37
C GLU A 75 -1.86 6.88 -0.53
N LEU A 76 -1.01 6.50 -1.49
CA LEU A 76 -0.81 5.12 -1.89
C LEU A 76 0.38 4.55 -1.12
N VAL A 77 0.18 3.39 -0.49
CA VAL A 77 1.19 2.76 0.37
C VAL A 77 1.93 1.69 -0.40
N VAL A 78 1.16 0.81 -1.04
CA VAL A 78 1.68 -0.29 -1.83
C VAL A 78 0.72 -0.56 -2.99
N SER A 79 1.28 -0.91 -4.13
CA SER A 79 0.51 -1.34 -5.30
C SER A 79 1.18 -2.54 -5.95
N VAL A 80 0.41 -3.32 -6.70
CA VAL A 80 0.95 -4.44 -7.48
C VAL A 80 0.88 -4.09 -8.94
N LEU A 81 2.04 -3.93 -9.56
CA LEU A 81 2.16 -3.64 -10.98
C LEU A 81 2.20 -4.95 -11.81
N PRO A 82 1.61 -4.96 -13.01
CA PRO A 82 1.68 -6.11 -13.91
C PRO A 82 3.10 -6.40 -14.40
N PRO A 83 3.44 -7.67 -14.70
CA PRO A 83 4.73 -8.02 -15.28
C PRO A 83 4.90 -7.39 -16.67
N GLN A 84 6.05 -6.74 -16.87
CA GLN A 84 6.45 -6.25 -18.17
C GLN A 84 7.06 -7.40 -18.99
N GLY A 85 6.22 -8.29 -19.55
CA GLY A 85 6.67 -9.19 -20.62
C GLY A 85 6.15 -10.63 -20.64
N SER A 86 4.93 -10.82 -21.16
CA SER A 86 4.60 -11.77 -22.24
C SER A 86 3.09 -11.98 -22.28
N GLY A 87 2.42 -11.39 -23.28
CA GLY A 87 1.01 -11.64 -23.57
C GLY A 87 0.24 -10.36 -23.86
N THR A 88 -0.05 -10.16 -25.13
CA THR A 88 -0.92 -9.14 -25.75
C THR A 88 -2.23 -8.82 -25.00
N THR A 89 -2.61 -7.54 -25.13
CA THR A 89 -4.00 -6.98 -25.15
C THR A 89 -4.48 -6.30 -23.86
N ASP A 90 -4.53 -4.95 -23.91
CA ASP A 90 -5.67 -4.04 -23.56
C ASP A 90 -6.22 -4.13 -22.12
N ASP A 91 -6.44 -3.09 -21.30
CA ASP A 91 -6.67 -1.65 -21.39
C ASP A 91 -6.83 -1.19 -19.91
N GLY A 92 -6.58 0.03 -19.45
CA GLY A 92 -6.48 1.34 -20.09
C GLY A 92 -6.21 2.38 -19.00
N GLU A 93 -6.34 3.68 -19.19
CA GLU A 93 -6.32 4.56 -20.33
C GLU A 93 -6.10 5.92 -19.65
N GLU A 94 -5.10 6.70 -20.07
CA GLU A 94 -5.04 8.13 -19.75
C GLU A 94 -6.11 8.81 -20.61
N PRO A 95 -7.10 9.50 -20.03
CA PRO A 95 -7.14 10.93 -20.31
C PRO A 95 -7.86 11.78 -19.24
N ALA A 96 -7.26 12.89 -18.83
CA ALA A 96 -8.03 14.07 -18.45
C ALA A 96 -7.26 15.36 -18.76
N ALA A 97 -6.93 15.56 -20.03
CA ALA A 97 -6.82 16.91 -20.58
C ALA A 97 -8.17 17.23 -21.24
N THR A 98 -8.94 18.13 -20.65
CA THR A 98 -10.06 18.75 -21.35
C THR A 98 -10.05 20.26 -21.13
N VAL A 99 -9.92 20.93 -22.30
CA VAL A 99 -10.31 22.28 -22.73
C VAL A 99 -9.72 23.53 -22.06
#